data_AF-A0A2M7BLF5-F1
#
_entry.id   AF-A0A2M7BLF5-F1
#
_cell.length_a   1.000
_cell.length_b   1.000
_cell.length_c   1.000
_cell.angle_alpha   90.00
_cell.angle_beta   90.00
_cell.angle_gamma   90.00
#
_symmetry.space_group_name_H-M   'P 1'
#
loop_
_entity.id
_entity.type
_entity.pdbx_description
1 polymer ?
#
loop_
_entity_poly.entity_id
_entity_poly.type
_entity_poly.pdbx_seq_one_letter_code
_entity_poly.pdbx_strand_id
1 'polypeptide(L)'
;MQSYEVPTPILNSPFHPPGEYWYIREGEAPERRGGRRRSVVFPPRDQRREWDLSDGVLNPSADYPGGYELTLVNLIRERLDAWREQGWPGVTRTTLELLQWWRRDGRDKRLFFAQIEAAETVIFLKEARPDFLQGIAVPVDEPSSQQKENGIRAFSRYACKMATGAGKTTVMGMIAAWSILNKVNSRGNARFSDVVLIVCPNVTIRRRLAELDPEAGEGSLYRMRDLVPTHLMPLLRQGRVLTMN
;
A
#
# COMPACT_ATOMS: atom_id res chain seq x y z
N MET A 1 13.61 -9.02 -39.69
CA MET A 1 12.54 -8.61 -38.74
C MET A 1 13.23 -8.08 -37.50
N GLN A 2 13.09 -6.80 -37.17
CA GLN A 2 13.50 -6.33 -35.84
C GLN A 2 12.53 -6.96 -34.84
N SER A 3 13.04 -7.86 -34.00
CA SER A 3 12.25 -8.41 -32.89
C SER A 3 12.25 -7.36 -31.78
N TYR A 4 11.09 -6.78 -31.52
CA TYR A 4 10.85 -5.86 -30.40
C TYR A 4 10.51 -6.62 -29.10
N GLU A 5 10.66 -7.95 -29.12
CA GLU A 5 10.36 -8.80 -27.98
C GLU A 5 11.46 -8.72 -26.92
N VAL A 6 11.04 -8.76 -25.66
CA VAL A 6 11.95 -8.92 -24.53
C VAL A 6 12.06 -10.41 -24.24
N PRO A 7 13.19 -11.07 -24.55
CA PRO A 7 13.32 -12.52 -24.36
C PRO A 7 13.29 -12.93 -22.89
N THR A 8 13.80 -12.06 -21.99
CA THR A 8 13.81 -12.29 -20.54
C THR A 8 13.09 -11.14 -19.82
N PRO A 9 11.75 -11.19 -19.73
CA PRO A 9 10.95 -10.07 -19.23
C PRO A 9 11.07 -9.86 -17.71
N ILE A 10 11.45 -10.91 -16.97
CA ILE A 10 11.55 -10.86 -15.50
C ILE A 10 12.97 -10.47 -15.11
N LEU A 11 13.13 -9.23 -14.62
CA LEU A 11 14.43 -8.69 -14.17
C LEU A 11 14.63 -8.74 -12.65
N ASN A 12 13.54 -8.73 -11.87
CA ASN A 12 13.61 -8.50 -10.42
C ASN A 12 13.06 -9.68 -9.63
N SER A 13 13.66 -9.93 -8.46
CA SER A 13 13.08 -10.82 -7.46
C SER A 13 11.82 -10.19 -6.85
N PRO A 14 10.75 -10.97 -6.56
CA PRO A 14 9.55 -10.45 -5.91
C PRO A 14 9.77 -10.10 -4.43
N PHE A 15 10.92 -10.46 -3.85
CA PHE A 15 11.23 -10.30 -2.44
C PHE A 15 12.17 -9.12 -2.13
N HIS A 16 12.74 -8.48 -3.16
CA HIS A 16 13.64 -7.34 -3.01
C HIS A 16 13.06 -6.10 -3.71
N PRO A 17 13.49 -4.89 -3.33
CA PRO A 17 13.16 -3.68 -4.09
C PRO A 17 13.53 -3.86 -5.56
N PRO A 18 12.71 -3.38 -6.51
CA PRO A 18 13.03 -3.46 -7.93
C PRO A 18 14.27 -2.60 -8.22
N GLY A 19 15.32 -3.24 -8.72
CA GLY A 19 16.59 -2.60 -9.04
C GLY A 19 16.76 -2.29 -10.53
N GLU A 20 15.89 -2.84 -11.39
CA GLU A 20 16.00 -2.67 -12.85
C GLU A 20 14.63 -2.72 -13.53
N TYR A 21 14.53 -2.18 -14.75
CA TYR A 21 13.32 -2.28 -15.56
C TYR A 21 13.63 -2.24 -17.06
N TRP A 22 12.70 -2.78 -17.85
CA TRP A 22 12.69 -2.60 -19.30
C TRP A 22 12.01 -1.27 -19.64
N TYR A 23 12.76 -0.38 -20.27
CA TYR A 23 12.26 0.82 -20.93
C TYR A 23 11.86 0.45 -22.36
N ILE A 24 10.57 0.60 -22.66
CA ILE A 24 9.96 0.13 -23.91
C ILE A 24 9.27 1.32 -24.57
N ARG A 25 9.61 1.55 -25.85
CA ARG A 25 9.00 2.56 -26.72
C ARG A 25 8.54 1.92 -28.02
N GLU A 26 7.48 2.48 -28.60
CA GLU A 26 6.98 2.03 -29.90
C GLU A 26 8.02 2.25 -31.00
N GLY A 27 8.27 1.23 -31.81
CA GLY A 27 9.25 1.29 -32.91
C GLY A 27 10.72 1.20 -32.48
N GLU A 28 11.02 0.96 -31.19
CA GLU A 28 12.39 0.90 -30.69
C GLU A 28 12.71 -0.41 -29.97
N ALA A 29 14.00 -0.79 -29.99
CA ALA A 29 14.46 -1.96 -29.23
C ALA A 29 14.33 -1.72 -27.71
N PRO A 30 13.89 -2.72 -26.92
CA PRO A 30 13.80 -2.59 -25.47
C PRO A 30 15.17 -2.28 -24.82
N GLU A 31 15.19 -1.30 -23.93
CA GLU A 31 16.39 -0.87 -23.22
C GLU A 31 16.31 -1.32 -21.75
N ARG A 32 17.34 -2.01 -21.24
CA ARG A 32 17.43 -2.36 -19.83
C ARG A 32 18.02 -1.17 -19.07
N ARG A 33 17.26 -0.63 -18.11
CA ARG A 33 17.69 0.50 -17.26
C ARG A 33 17.77 0.10 -15.80
N GLY A 34 18.72 0.71 -15.09
CA GLY A 34 18.89 0.56 -13.65
C GLY A 34 17.90 1.40 -12.84
N GLY A 35 17.75 1.04 -11.57
CA GLY A 35 16.83 1.64 -10.61
C GLY A 35 15.39 1.15 -10.74
N ARG A 36 14.53 1.70 -9.89
CA ARG A 36 13.09 1.48 -9.95
C ARG A 36 12.47 2.38 -11.02
N ARG A 37 11.65 1.80 -11.90
CA ARG A 37 10.87 2.59 -12.86
C ARG A 37 9.98 3.62 -12.15
N ARG A 38 10.06 4.88 -12.59
CA ARG A 38 9.15 5.93 -12.14
C ARG A 38 7.70 5.54 -12.42
N SER A 39 6.82 5.90 -11.49
CA SER A 39 5.40 5.57 -11.62
C SER A 39 4.76 6.50 -12.64
N VAL A 40 4.18 5.91 -13.69
CA VAL A 40 3.54 6.61 -14.81
C VAL A 40 2.16 6.01 -15.04
N VAL A 41 1.22 6.86 -15.44
CA VAL A 41 -0.13 6.48 -15.85
C VAL A 41 -0.42 7.06 -17.24
N PHE A 42 -1.15 6.31 -18.05
CA PHE A 42 -1.62 6.78 -19.35
C PHE A 42 -3.13 7.02 -19.26
N PRO A 43 -3.65 8.11 -19.86
CA PRO A 43 -5.07 8.33 -19.93
C PRO A 43 -5.74 7.20 -20.73
N PRO A 44 -6.94 6.72 -20.34
CA PRO A 44 -7.79 5.88 -21.16
C PRO A 44 -8.03 6.50 -22.54
N ARG A 45 -8.06 5.67 -23.59
CA ARG A 45 -8.22 6.13 -24.98
C ARG A 45 -9.54 6.86 -25.22
N ASP A 46 -10.57 6.52 -24.46
CA ASP A 46 -11.92 7.08 -24.53
C ASP A 46 -12.16 8.22 -23.54
N GLN A 47 -11.13 8.66 -22.80
CA GLN A 47 -11.27 9.72 -21.83
C GLN A 47 -11.52 11.08 -22.51
N ARG A 48 -12.68 11.68 -22.22
CA ARG A 48 -13.09 12.99 -22.73
C ARG A 48 -12.74 14.17 -21.83
N ARG A 49 -12.45 13.92 -20.56
CA ARG A 49 -12.17 14.95 -19.56
C ARG A 49 -10.67 15.04 -19.33
N GLU A 50 -10.12 16.22 -19.56
CA GLU A 50 -8.73 16.54 -19.24
C GLU A 50 -8.46 16.37 -17.75
N TRP A 51 -7.23 15.95 -17.42
CA TRP A 51 -6.79 15.84 -16.03
C TRP A 51 -6.33 17.21 -15.54
N ASP A 52 -6.78 17.58 -14.35
CA ASP A 52 -6.25 18.73 -13.64
C ASP A 52 -4.85 18.40 -13.11
N LEU A 53 -3.87 19.22 -13.49
CA LEU A 53 -2.47 19.07 -13.08
C LEU A 53 -2.04 20.16 -12.07
N SER A 54 -2.96 21.07 -11.71
CA SER A 54 -2.65 22.24 -10.89
C SER A 54 -2.25 21.88 -9.46
N ASP A 55 -2.65 20.70 -8.97
CA ASP A 55 -2.29 20.19 -7.65
C ASP A 55 -0.88 19.55 -7.58
N GLY A 56 -0.21 19.40 -8.74
CA GLY A 56 1.12 18.80 -8.83
C GLY A 56 1.19 17.31 -8.52
N VAL A 57 0.04 16.63 -8.32
CA VAL A 57 -0.02 15.18 -8.08
C VAL A 57 0.45 14.41 -9.32
N LEU A 58 0.16 14.97 -10.50
CA LEU A 58 0.53 14.46 -11.82
C LEU A 58 1.31 15.50 -12.61
N ASN A 59 2.30 15.06 -13.38
CA ASN A 59 3.01 15.89 -14.35
C ASN A 59 3.21 15.15 -15.67
N PRO A 60 3.29 15.82 -16.83
CA PRO A 60 3.64 15.18 -18.09
C PRO A 60 4.94 14.39 -17.95
N SER A 61 4.97 13.15 -18.44
CA SER A 61 6.17 12.32 -18.36
C SER A 61 7.19 12.74 -19.40
N ALA A 62 8.43 12.96 -18.96
CA ALA A 62 9.56 13.20 -19.87
C ALA A 62 9.94 11.92 -20.64
N ASP A 63 9.82 10.76 -19.97
CA ASP A 63 10.23 9.47 -20.51
C ASP A 63 9.16 8.78 -21.37
N TYR A 64 7.88 9.15 -21.22
CA TYR A 64 6.76 8.47 -21.88
C TYR A 64 5.78 9.47 -22.53
N PRO A 65 5.87 9.70 -23.84
CA PRO A 65 4.94 10.57 -24.56
C PRO A 65 3.47 10.15 -24.33
N GLY A 66 2.62 11.14 -24.01
CA GLY A 66 1.21 10.92 -23.67
C GLY A 66 0.95 10.29 -22.30
N GLY A 67 2.00 9.96 -21.54
CA GLY A 67 1.92 9.51 -20.16
C GLY A 67 2.10 10.65 -19.16
N TYR A 68 1.62 10.45 -17.94
CA TYR A 68 1.81 11.35 -16.81
C TYR A 68 2.53 10.63 -15.68
N GLU A 69 3.59 11.22 -15.18
CA GLU A 69 4.26 10.79 -13.96
C GLU A 69 3.33 11.01 -12.76
N LEU A 70 3.19 9.98 -11.91
CA LEU A 70 2.54 10.09 -10.61
C LEU A 70 3.52 10.74 -9.63
N THR A 71 3.74 12.05 -9.76
CA THR A 71 4.73 12.84 -9.00
C THR A 71 4.63 12.59 -7.50
N LEU A 72 3.42 12.67 -6.94
CA LEU A 72 3.20 12.44 -5.50
C LEU A 72 3.59 11.01 -5.09
N VAL A 73 3.32 10.00 -5.93
CA VAL A 73 3.69 8.61 -5.65
C VAL A 73 5.21 8.43 -5.66
N ASN A 74 5.90 9.06 -6.62
CA ASN A 74 7.35 9.01 -6.70
C ASN A 74 8.00 9.70 -5.48
N LEU A 75 7.47 10.85 -5.07
CA LEU A 75 7.91 11.56 -3.86
C LEU A 75 7.66 10.72 -2.59
N ILE A 76 6.48 10.09 -2.45
CA ILE A 76 6.19 9.21 -1.31
C ILE A 76 7.21 8.06 -1.24
N ARG A 77 7.59 7.45 -2.37
CA ARG A 77 8.58 6.37 -2.41
C ARG A 77 9.95 6.84 -1.93
N GLU A 78 10.41 7.99 -2.43
CA GLU A 78 11.68 8.58 -2.02
C GLU A 78 11.71 8.85 -0.51
N ARG A 79 10.66 9.48 0.03
CA ARG A 79 10.56 9.80 1.46
C ARG A 79 10.42 8.53 2.32
N LEU A 80 9.71 7.53 1.83
CA LEU A 80 9.58 6.24 2.48
C LEU A 80 10.93 5.51 2.56
N ASP A 81 11.71 5.52 1.49
CA ASP A 81 13.02 4.88 1.45
C ASP A 81 13.96 5.56 2.46
N ALA A 82 14.03 6.90 2.47
CA ALA A 82 14.81 7.66 3.45
C ALA A 82 14.36 7.42 4.91
N TRP A 83 13.05 7.31 5.15
CA TRP A 83 12.49 7.00 6.48
C TRP A 83 12.82 5.57 6.93
N ARG A 84 12.79 4.61 6.00
CA ARG A 84 13.15 3.22 6.25
C ARG A 84 14.64 3.07 6.57
N GLU A 85 15.51 3.75 5.84
CA GLU A 85 16.97 3.72 6.06
C GLU A 85 17.37 4.22 7.46
N GLN A 86 16.58 5.13 8.03
CA GLN A 86 16.78 5.63 9.39
C GLN A 86 16.14 4.76 10.48
N GLY A 87 15.57 3.60 10.11
CA GLY A 87 14.96 2.67 11.08
C GLY A 87 13.58 3.10 11.59
N TRP A 88 12.78 3.76 10.74
CA TRP A 88 11.39 4.16 11.01
C TRP A 88 11.21 5.11 12.22
N PRO A 89 11.92 6.25 12.26
CA PRO A 89 11.77 7.19 13.36
C PRO A 89 10.31 7.68 13.51
N GLY A 90 9.82 7.72 14.75
CA GLY A 90 8.49 8.23 15.11
C GLY A 90 7.37 7.19 15.21
N VAL A 91 7.61 5.94 14.79
CA VAL A 91 6.61 4.86 14.96
C VAL A 91 6.42 4.47 16.42
N THR A 92 5.26 3.90 16.76
CA THR A 92 5.09 3.25 18.07
C THR A 92 5.96 2.00 18.21
N ARG A 93 6.16 1.54 19.46
CA ARG A 93 6.81 0.26 19.75
C ARG A 93 6.12 -0.92 19.05
N THR A 94 4.79 -0.94 19.06
CA THR A 94 3.98 -1.98 18.38
C THR A 94 4.26 -2.00 16.88
N THR A 95 4.31 -0.82 16.26
CA THR A 95 4.57 -0.69 14.82
C THR A 95 6.00 -1.11 14.47
N LEU A 96 6.99 -0.70 15.26
CA LEU A 96 8.38 -1.13 15.05
C LEU A 96 8.50 -2.66 15.10
N GLU A 97 7.87 -3.29 16.08
CA GLU A 97 7.86 -4.74 16.22
C GLU A 97 7.21 -5.43 15.03
N LEU A 98 6.07 -4.94 14.53
CA LEU A 98 5.41 -5.49 13.34
C LEU A 98 6.29 -5.34 12.08
N LEU A 99 6.92 -4.17 11.89
CA LEU A 99 7.81 -3.93 10.75
C LEU A 99 9.02 -4.88 10.76
N GLN A 100 9.63 -5.08 11.94
CA GLN A 100 10.70 -6.05 12.13
C GLN A 100 10.20 -7.49 11.91
N TRP A 101 9.02 -7.83 12.44
CA TRP A 101 8.41 -9.14 12.28
C TRP A 101 8.17 -9.50 10.82
N TRP A 102 7.71 -8.56 10.00
CA TRP A 102 7.46 -8.78 8.57
C TRP A 102 8.75 -8.94 7.75
N ARG A 103 9.84 -8.32 8.19
CA ARG A 103 11.13 -8.30 7.49
C ARG A 103 12.14 -9.34 7.97
N ARG A 104 11.84 -10.07 9.04
CA ARG A 104 12.74 -11.08 9.60
C ARG A 104 13.01 -12.24 8.64
N ASP A 105 14.19 -12.82 8.77
CA ASP A 105 14.57 -14.05 8.08
C ASP A 105 13.90 -15.29 8.70
N GLY A 106 13.94 -16.42 7.99
CA GLY A 106 13.44 -17.71 8.48
C GLY A 106 11.92 -17.89 8.42
N ARG A 107 11.18 -16.98 7.77
CA ARG A 107 9.74 -17.15 7.51
C ARG A 107 9.51 -18.33 6.55
N ASP A 108 8.62 -19.25 6.91
CA ASP A 108 8.16 -20.32 6.02
C ASP A 108 7.63 -19.76 4.68
N LYS A 109 6.79 -18.71 4.79
CA LYS A 109 6.30 -17.95 3.65
C LYS A 109 6.82 -16.52 3.71
N ARG A 110 7.84 -16.25 2.89
CA ARG A 110 8.37 -14.89 2.69
C ARG A 110 7.28 -13.97 2.14
N LEU A 111 7.19 -12.77 2.69
CA LEU A 111 6.32 -11.72 2.15
C LEU A 111 6.98 -11.10 0.92
N PHE A 112 6.17 -10.76 -0.08
CA PHE A 112 6.68 -10.02 -1.23
C PHE A 112 7.05 -8.59 -0.82
N PHE A 113 8.07 -8.04 -1.48
CA PHE A 113 8.47 -6.65 -1.26
C PHE A 113 7.28 -5.69 -1.44
N ALA A 114 6.47 -5.91 -2.49
CA ALA A 114 5.28 -5.11 -2.76
C ALA A 114 4.19 -5.19 -1.66
N GLN A 115 4.13 -6.29 -0.90
CA GLN A 115 3.20 -6.41 0.24
C GLN A 115 3.69 -5.58 1.41
N ILE A 116 4.97 -5.71 1.74
CA ILE A 116 5.62 -4.96 2.82
C ILE A 116 5.56 -3.47 2.51
N GLU A 117 5.98 -3.07 1.30
CA GLU A 117 5.98 -1.67 0.88
C GLU A 117 4.58 -1.06 0.92
N ALA A 118 3.54 -1.78 0.49
CA ALA A 118 2.17 -1.27 0.53
C ALA A 118 1.71 -0.97 1.97
N ALA A 119 1.91 -1.93 2.89
CA ALA A 119 1.56 -1.73 4.29
C ALA A 119 2.41 -0.62 4.93
N GLU A 120 3.72 -0.65 4.72
CA GLU A 120 4.67 0.33 5.24
C GLU A 120 4.42 1.74 4.72
N THR A 121 3.96 1.90 3.48
CA THR A 121 3.56 3.22 2.93
C THR A 121 2.38 3.80 3.70
N VAL A 122 1.37 2.98 4.04
CA VAL A 122 0.22 3.45 4.84
C VAL A 122 0.66 3.84 6.25
N ILE A 123 1.55 3.05 6.85
CA ILE A 123 2.13 3.34 8.17
C ILE A 123 2.94 4.64 8.12
N PHE A 124 3.79 4.81 7.11
CA PHE A 124 4.59 6.02 6.88
C PHE A 124 3.70 7.26 6.84
N LEU A 125 2.64 7.26 6.04
CA LEU A 125 1.70 8.38 5.91
C LEU A 125 0.92 8.68 7.21
N LYS A 126 0.89 7.75 8.18
CA LYS A 126 0.14 7.89 9.44
C LYS A 126 1.01 8.12 10.67
N GLU A 127 2.25 7.67 10.67
CA GLU A 127 3.12 7.68 11.84
C GLU A 127 4.45 8.41 11.64
N ALA A 128 4.89 8.62 10.40
CA ALA A 128 6.13 9.35 10.18
C ALA A 128 6.03 10.76 10.75
N ARG A 129 7.17 11.26 11.24
CA ARG A 129 7.26 12.63 11.73
C ARG A 129 7.03 13.64 10.58
N PRO A 130 6.53 14.85 10.87
CA PRO A 130 6.20 15.84 9.85
C PRO A 130 7.35 16.19 8.89
N ASP A 131 8.61 16.13 9.34
CA ASP A 131 9.79 16.39 8.51
C ASP A 131 9.96 15.41 7.35
N PHE A 132 9.53 14.15 7.51
CA PHE A 132 9.53 13.18 6.42
C PHE A 132 8.38 13.40 5.43
N LEU A 133 7.32 14.07 5.87
CA LEU A 133 6.11 14.32 5.08
C LEU A 133 6.17 15.66 4.33
N GLN A 134 7.29 16.38 4.38
CA GLN A 134 7.44 17.64 3.67
C GLN A 134 7.24 17.45 2.16
N GLY A 135 6.34 18.25 1.58
CA GLY A 135 5.95 18.16 0.17
C GLY A 135 4.94 17.06 -0.14
N ILE A 136 4.59 16.20 0.83
CA ILE A 136 3.54 15.19 0.68
C ILE A 136 2.22 15.80 1.18
N ALA A 137 1.41 16.27 0.23
CA ALA A 137 0.04 16.68 0.48
C ALA A 137 -0.91 15.68 -0.20
N VAL A 138 -1.53 14.80 0.58
CA VAL A 138 -2.56 13.89 0.06
C VAL A 138 -3.90 14.62 0.04
N PRO A 139 -4.56 14.77 -1.11
CA PRO A 139 -5.86 15.43 -1.20
C PRO A 139 -6.88 14.79 -0.26
N VAL A 140 -7.67 15.65 0.40
CA VAL A 140 -8.79 15.23 1.24
C VAL A 140 -10.02 15.08 0.35
N ASP A 141 -10.74 13.98 0.52
CA ASP A 141 -12.03 13.77 -0.13
C ASP A 141 -13.09 14.57 0.61
N GLU A 142 -13.38 15.76 0.09
CA GLU A 142 -14.36 16.69 0.65
C GLU A 142 -15.80 16.30 0.25
N PRO A 143 -16.69 16.05 1.23
CA PRO A 143 -18.08 15.80 0.94
C PRO A 143 -18.78 17.06 0.41
N SER A 144 -19.81 16.87 -0.41
CA SER A 144 -20.71 17.94 -0.83
C SER A 144 -21.47 18.55 0.36
N SER A 145 -22.05 19.74 0.19
CA SER A 145 -22.84 20.39 1.25
C SER A 145 -23.96 19.47 1.78
N GLN A 146 -24.68 18.79 0.88
CA GLN A 146 -25.73 17.83 1.26
C GLN A 146 -25.19 16.63 2.05
N GLN A 147 -23.98 16.15 1.70
CA GLN A 147 -23.33 15.06 2.43
C GLN A 147 -22.90 15.51 3.82
N LYS A 148 -22.43 16.76 3.97
CA LYS A 148 -22.08 17.37 5.26
C LYS A 148 -23.31 17.48 6.18
N GLU A 149 -24.46 17.86 5.64
CA GLU A 149 -25.74 17.88 6.38
C GLU A 149 -26.14 16.49 6.90
N ASN A 150 -25.84 15.44 6.13
CA ASN A 150 -26.03 14.04 6.54
C ASN A 150 -24.93 13.51 7.47
N GLY A 151 -24.06 14.38 7.99
CA GLY A 151 -23.00 14.03 8.95
C GLY A 151 -21.76 13.37 8.33
N ILE A 152 -21.64 13.32 7.00
CA ILE A 152 -20.45 12.80 6.33
C ILE A 152 -19.31 13.80 6.50
N ARG A 153 -18.17 13.30 6.99
CA ARG A 153 -16.96 14.10 7.22
C ARG A 153 -15.94 13.84 6.12
N ALA A 154 -15.10 14.84 5.88
CA ALA A 154 -13.98 14.73 4.97
C ALA A 154 -12.96 13.71 5.48
N PHE A 155 -12.34 12.96 4.57
CA PHE A 155 -11.33 11.96 4.91
C PHE A 155 -10.29 11.81 3.80
N SER A 156 -9.06 11.44 4.17
CA SER A 156 -8.03 11.10 3.20
C SER A 156 -8.20 9.67 2.72
N ARG A 157 -8.07 9.47 1.41
CA ARG A 157 -8.13 8.15 0.77
C ARG A 157 -6.72 7.70 0.39
N TYR A 158 -6.35 6.49 0.80
CA TYR A 158 -5.13 5.84 0.34
C TYR A 158 -5.48 4.64 -0.53
N ALA A 159 -4.74 4.45 -1.62
CA ALA A 159 -4.96 3.38 -2.56
C ALA A 159 -3.68 2.59 -2.81
N CYS A 160 -3.72 1.29 -2.54
CA CYS A 160 -2.66 0.36 -2.91
C CYS A 160 -3.01 -0.31 -4.25
N LYS A 161 -2.46 0.20 -5.36
CA LYS A 161 -2.65 -0.42 -6.69
C LYS A 161 -1.73 -1.63 -6.84
N MET A 162 -2.31 -2.82 -6.74
CA MET A 162 -1.57 -4.09 -6.73
C MET A 162 -2.08 -5.06 -7.80
N ALA A 163 -1.17 -5.80 -8.42
CA ALA A 163 -1.51 -6.83 -9.40
C ALA A 163 -2.38 -7.96 -8.80
N THR A 164 -3.11 -8.67 -9.66
CA THR A 164 -3.76 -9.93 -9.28
C THR A 164 -2.69 -10.97 -8.93
N GLY A 165 -2.91 -11.73 -7.84
CA GLY A 165 -1.93 -12.66 -7.31
C GLY A 165 -0.86 -12.05 -6.39
N ALA A 166 -0.73 -10.72 -6.30
CA ALA A 166 0.28 -10.07 -5.45
C ALA A 166 -0.01 -10.15 -3.94
N GLY A 167 -1.13 -10.74 -3.51
CA GLY A 167 -1.51 -10.88 -2.10
C GLY A 167 -2.15 -9.63 -1.48
N LYS A 168 -3.16 -9.07 -2.14
CA LYS A 168 -3.95 -7.93 -1.61
C LYS A 168 -4.52 -8.21 -0.22
N THR A 169 -5.07 -9.40 0.01
CA THR A 169 -5.63 -9.79 1.31
C THR A 169 -4.58 -9.81 2.41
N THR A 170 -3.34 -10.20 2.09
CA THR A 170 -2.20 -10.14 3.02
C THR A 170 -1.95 -8.70 3.49
N VAL A 171 -1.93 -7.74 2.56
CA VAL A 171 -1.79 -6.32 2.91
C VAL A 171 -2.95 -5.81 3.76
N MET A 172 -4.19 -6.23 3.45
CA MET A 172 -5.36 -5.91 4.29
C MET A 172 -5.18 -6.41 5.73
N GLY A 173 -4.71 -7.65 5.91
CA GLY A 173 -4.40 -8.20 7.22
C GLY A 173 -3.27 -7.45 7.93
N MET A 174 -2.20 -7.07 7.23
CA MET A 174 -1.10 -6.28 7.80
C MET A 174 -1.58 -4.93 8.32
N ILE A 175 -2.38 -4.20 7.52
CA ILE A 175 -2.93 -2.89 7.91
C ILE A 175 -3.95 -3.03 9.05
N ALA A 176 -4.82 -4.05 9.00
CA ALA A 176 -5.79 -4.32 10.06
C ALA A 176 -5.09 -4.61 11.39
N ALA A 177 -4.09 -5.51 11.37
CA ALA A 177 -3.32 -5.85 12.56
C ALA A 177 -2.57 -4.64 13.13
N TRP A 178 -1.90 -3.87 12.27
CA TRP A 178 -1.22 -2.64 12.66
C TRP A 178 -2.18 -1.66 13.35
N SER A 179 -3.34 -1.38 12.75
CA SER A 179 -4.31 -0.44 13.31
C SER A 179 -4.88 -0.95 14.64
N ILE A 180 -5.33 -2.20 14.68
CA ILE A 180 -5.98 -2.78 15.88
C ILE A 180 -4.99 -2.83 17.04
N LEU A 181 -3.80 -3.39 16.84
CA LEU A 181 -2.82 -3.56 17.91
C LEU A 181 -2.38 -2.21 18.48
N ASN A 182 -2.18 -1.21 17.62
CA ASN A 182 -1.86 0.14 18.06
C ASN A 182 -3.01 0.79 18.82
N LYS A 183 -4.25 0.61 18.39
CA LYS A 183 -5.42 1.15 19.09
C LYS A 183 -5.61 0.50 20.46
N VAL A 184 -5.44 -0.82 20.56
CA VAL A 184 -5.52 -1.56 21.82
C VAL A 184 -4.44 -1.09 22.79
N ASN A 185 -3.20 -0.94 22.32
CA ASN A 185 -2.08 -0.48 23.14
C ASN A 185 -2.13 1.02 23.47
N SER A 186 -2.90 1.81 22.71
CA SER A 186 -3.02 3.26 22.90
C SER A 186 -4.45 3.74 22.60
N ARG A 187 -5.39 3.40 23.50
CA ARG A 187 -6.84 3.64 23.29
C ARG A 187 -7.21 5.09 22.97
N GLY A 188 -6.48 6.06 23.53
CA GLY A 188 -6.70 7.49 23.29
C GLY A 188 -6.16 8.00 21.95
N ASN A 189 -5.34 7.23 21.23
CA ASN A 189 -4.74 7.70 19.98
C ASN A 189 -5.73 7.60 18.82
N ALA A 190 -6.10 8.75 18.26
CA ALA A 190 -7.09 8.87 17.19
C ALA A 190 -6.58 8.44 15.80
N ARG A 191 -5.27 8.18 15.66
CA ARG A 191 -4.68 7.70 14.40
C ARG A 191 -5.08 6.28 14.04
N PHE A 192 -5.49 5.50 15.05
CA PHE A 192 -5.74 4.06 14.93
C PHE A 192 -7.19 3.72 15.28
N SER A 193 -7.65 2.59 14.74
CA SER A 193 -8.95 1.97 15.00
C SER A 193 -8.79 0.50 15.36
N ASP A 194 -9.56 0.04 16.33
CA ASP A 194 -9.74 -1.37 16.70
C ASP A 194 -10.90 -2.01 15.94
N VAL A 195 -11.59 -1.24 15.08
CA VAL A 195 -12.63 -1.73 14.18
C VAL A 195 -12.22 -1.47 12.73
N VAL A 196 -12.20 -2.53 11.92
CA VAL A 196 -11.88 -2.49 10.49
C VAL A 196 -13.08 -3.00 9.69
N LEU A 197 -13.59 -2.18 8.78
CA LEU A 197 -14.65 -2.57 7.85
C LEU A 197 -14.05 -2.86 6.47
N ILE A 198 -14.36 -4.03 5.94
CA ILE A 198 -14.00 -4.48 4.61
C ILE A 198 -15.27 -4.58 3.78
N VAL A 199 -15.35 -3.79 2.71
CA VAL A 199 -16.45 -3.84 1.75
C VAL A 199 -15.97 -4.57 0.49
N CYS A 200 -16.74 -5.55 0.04
CA CYS A 200 -16.39 -6.40 -1.09
C CYS A 200 -17.58 -6.57 -2.06
N PRO A 201 -17.37 -6.96 -3.32
CA PRO A 201 -18.41 -6.82 -4.35
C PRO A 201 -19.52 -7.87 -4.29
N ASN A 202 -19.32 -9.00 -3.61
CA ASN A 202 -20.31 -10.08 -3.55
C ASN A 202 -20.02 -11.07 -2.41
N VAL A 203 -21.01 -11.93 -2.14
CA VAL A 203 -21.00 -12.93 -1.07
C VAL A 203 -19.86 -13.95 -1.23
N THR A 204 -19.46 -14.28 -2.46
CA THR A 204 -18.34 -15.21 -2.71
C THR A 204 -17.03 -14.62 -2.25
N ILE A 205 -16.76 -13.34 -2.56
CA ILE A 205 -15.57 -12.64 -2.08
C ILE A 205 -15.65 -12.45 -0.56
N ARG A 206 -16.83 -12.12 -0.02
CA ARG A 206 -17.06 -11.99 1.42
C ARG A 206 -16.65 -13.26 2.17
N ARG A 207 -17.08 -14.43 1.68
CA ARG A 207 -16.73 -15.74 2.27
C ARG A 207 -15.23 -16.01 2.23
N ARG A 208 -14.53 -15.64 1.15
CA ARG A 208 -13.07 -15.79 1.05
C ARG A 208 -12.34 -14.89 2.04
N LEU A 209 -12.83 -13.67 2.25
CA LEU A 209 -12.24 -12.70 3.17
C LEU A 209 -12.49 -13.02 4.65
N ALA A 210 -13.27 -14.05 4.98
CA ALA A 210 -13.45 -14.52 6.35
C ALA A 210 -12.13 -14.94 7.03
N GLU A 211 -11.09 -15.27 6.25
CA GLU A 211 -9.74 -15.50 6.79
C GLU A 211 -9.14 -14.29 7.51
N LEU A 212 -9.68 -13.08 7.33
CA LEU A 212 -9.24 -11.86 8.02
C LEU A 212 -9.85 -11.70 9.43
N ASP A 213 -10.69 -12.63 9.87
CA ASP A 213 -11.22 -12.64 11.23
C ASP A 213 -10.13 -13.04 12.25
N PRO A 214 -9.76 -12.16 13.21
CA PRO A 214 -8.80 -12.50 14.26
C PRO A 214 -9.21 -13.69 15.15
N GLU A 215 -10.51 -13.96 15.25
CA GLU A 215 -11.08 -15.06 16.04
C GLU A 215 -11.04 -16.41 15.32
N ALA A 216 -10.69 -16.46 14.04
CA ALA A 216 -10.59 -17.71 13.27
C ALA A 216 -9.42 -18.64 13.69
N GLY A 217 -8.74 -18.36 14.81
CA GLY A 217 -7.68 -19.20 15.37
C GLY A 217 -6.50 -19.38 14.40
N GLU A 218 -6.00 -20.62 14.30
CA GLU A 218 -4.93 -20.99 13.37
C GLU A 218 -5.36 -20.92 11.89
N GLY A 219 -6.67 -20.91 11.62
CA GLY A 219 -7.23 -20.67 10.29
C GLY A 219 -7.25 -19.19 9.88
N SER A 220 -6.92 -18.26 10.78
CA SER A 220 -6.82 -16.85 10.44
C SER A 220 -5.59 -16.56 9.57
N LEU A 221 -5.72 -15.60 8.66
CA LEU A 221 -4.63 -15.14 7.80
C LEU A 221 -3.43 -14.66 8.64
N TYR A 222 -3.68 -14.08 9.81
CA TYR A 222 -2.63 -13.60 10.72
C TYR A 222 -1.70 -14.73 11.17
N ARG A 223 -2.23 -15.94 11.33
CA ARG A 223 -1.47 -17.16 11.66
C ARG A 223 -0.93 -17.84 10.42
N MET A 224 -1.77 -18.12 9.42
CA MET A 224 -1.40 -18.83 8.19
C MET A 224 -0.31 -18.11 7.36
N ARG A 225 -0.25 -16.79 7.45
CA ARG A 225 0.77 -15.94 6.80
C ARG A 225 1.75 -15.33 7.79
N ASP A 226 1.67 -15.71 9.07
CA ASP A 226 2.62 -15.28 10.09
C ASP A 226 2.81 -13.75 10.09
N LEU A 227 1.69 -13.03 10.13
CA LEU A 227 1.64 -11.56 10.06
C LEU A 227 1.77 -10.90 11.43
N VAL A 228 1.47 -11.63 12.50
CA VAL A 228 1.43 -11.09 13.86
C VAL A 228 2.19 -12.03 14.80
N PRO A 229 3.12 -11.51 15.63
CA PRO A 229 3.79 -12.28 16.67
C PRO A 229 2.78 -13.01 17.56
N THR A 230 3.09 -14.25 17.96
CA THR A 230 2.16 -15.10 18.74
C THR A 230 1.65 -14.41 20.01
N HIS A 231 2.51 -13.66 20.71
CA HIS A 231 2.13 -12.98 21.95
C HIS A 231 1.23 -11.74 21.72
N LEU A 232 1.15 -11.20 20.50
CA LEU A 232 0.25 -10.10 20.15
C LEU A 232 -1.13 -10.59 19.68
N MET A 233 -1.30 -11.88 19.39
CA MET A 233 -2.59 -12.43 18.96
C MET A 233 -3.74 -12.20 19.96
N PRO A 234 -3.56 -12.36 21.29
CA PRO A 234 -4.62 -12.04 22.26
C PRO A 234 -5.04 -10.57 22.23
N LEU A 235 -4.14 -9.64 21.88
CA LEU A 235 -4.44 -8.22 21.74
C LEU A 235 -5.17 -7.95 20.42
N LEU A 236 -4.75 -8.59 19.33
CA LEU A 236 -5.41 -8.47 18.02
C LEU A 236 -6.89 -8.86 18.10
N ARG A 237 -7.20 -9.91 18.86
CA ARG A 237 -8.55 -10.43 19.11
C ARG A 237 -9.47 -9.46 19.88
N GLN A 238 -8.91 -8.43 20.52
CA GLN A 238 -9.73 -7.39 21.15
C GLN A 238 -10.35 -6.45 20.11
N GLY A 239 -9.79 -6.39 18.90
CA GLY A 239 -10.38 -5.66 17.77
C GLY A 239 -11.37 -6.49 16.97
N ARG A 240 -12.01 -5.83 15.99
CA ARG A 240 -13.02 -6.43 15.12
C ARG A 240 -12.71 -6.18 13.66
N VAL A 241 -12.78 -7.23 12.85
CA VAL A 241 -12.71 -7.13 11.40
C VAL A 241 -14.05 -7.57 10.83
N LEU A 242 -14.79 -6.62 10.26
CA LEU A 242 -16.12 -6.82 9.70
C LEU A 242 -16.00 -6.89 8.18
N THR A 243 -16.60 -7.91 7.56
CA THR A 243 -16.64 -8.02 6.09
C THR A 243 -18.07 -7.94 5.59
N MET A 244 -18.36 -6.96 4.74
CA MET A 244 -19.67 -6.68 4.16
C MET A 244 -19.61 -6.69 2.63
N ASN A 245 -20.78 -6.85 2.00
CA ASN A 245 -20.94 -6.79 0.55
C ASN A 245 -22.12 -5.93 0.14
#